data_AF-A0A2Z5EKN4-F1
#
_entry.id   AF-A0A2Z5EKN4-F1
#
_cell.length_a   1.000
_cell.length_b   1.000
_cell.length_c   1.000
_cell.angle_alpha   90.00
_cell.angle_beta   90.00
_cell.angle_gamma   90.00
#
_symmetry.space_group_name_H-M   'P 1'
#
loop_
_entity.id
_entity.type
_entity.pdbx_description
1 polymer ?
#
loop_
_entity_poly.entity_id
_entity_poly.type
_entity_poly.pdbx_seq_one_letter_code
_entity_poly.pdbx_strand_id
1 'polypeptide(L)'
;MTDGNRVDWFPHPDPSGTIVVYLSYPAGTEGHPSDRPVELHAMAATGGTSWKLAQFWGGQGTINVNSWAPDGRHFAYVAYPLAEQTMRAPS
;
A
#
# COMPACT_ATOMS: atom_id res chain seq x y z
N MET A 1 -9.04 -9.60 3.06
CA MET A 1 -8.35 -9.16 1.82
C MET A 1 -9.39 -9.21 0.71
N THR A 2 -9.41 -8.21 -0.16
CA THR A 2 -10.62 -7.84 -0.91
C THR A 2 -10.97 -8.85 -2.01
N ASP A 3 -12.21 -8.81 -2.52
CA ASP A 3 -12.68 -9.69 -3.61
C ASP A 3 -12.11 -9.32 -5.00
N GLY A 4 -11.10 -8.44 -5.04
CA GLY A 4 -10.49 -7.94 -6.27
C GLY A 4 -9.40 -8.85 -6.84
N ASN A 5 -9.05 -8.64 -8.11
CA ASN A 5 -7.97 -9.36 -8.80
C ASN A 5 -6.54 -8.90 -8.39
N ARG A 6 -6.42 -8.05 -7.37
CA ARG A 6 -5.14 -7.51 -6.88
C ARG A 6 -4.65 -8.35 -5.69
N VAL A 7 -3.39 -8.17 -5.32
CA VAL A 7 -2.79 -8.89 -4.20
C VAL A 7 -2.59 -7.92 -3.05
N ASP A 8 -3.40 -8.06 -1.99
CA ASP A 8 -3.41 -7.14 -0.86
C ASP A 8 -2.46 -7.61 0.25
N TRP A 9 -1.80 -6.67 0.95
CA TRP A 9 -0.85 -6.93 2.03
C TRP A 9 -0.88 -5.83 3.10
N PHE A 10 -0.36 -6.17 4.27
CA PHE A 10 -0.13 -5.25 5.40
C PHE A 10 -1.37 -4.48 5.85
N PRO A 11 -2.47 -5.16 6.24
CA PRO A 11 -3.65 -4.47 6.76
C PRO A 11 -3.35 -3.84 8.12
N HIS A 12 -3.55 -2.53 8.24
CA HIS A 12 -3.41 -1.77 9.49
C HIS A 12 -4.72 -1.08 9.83
N PRO A 13 -5.46 -1.59 10.83
CA PRO A 13 -6.56 -0.87 11.44
C PRO A 13 -6.07 0.45 12.03
N ASP A 14 -6.89 1.48 11.94
CA ASP A 14 -6.71 2.71 12.69
C ASP A 14 -6.91 2.46 14.20
N PRO A 15 -6.47 3.35 15.10
CA PRO A 15 -6.59 3.16 16.54
C PRO A 15 -8.03 2.95 17.05
N SER A 16 -9.04 3.48 16.35
CA SER A 16 -10.46 3.26 16.69
C SER A 16 -11.01 1.93 16.15
N GLY A 17 -10.29 1.27 15.24
CA GLY A 17 -10.71 0.03 14.61
C GLY A 17 -11.88 0.18 13.64
N THR A 18 -12.11 1.37 13.10
CA THR A 18 -13.20 1.66 12.17
C THR A 18 -12.77 1.60 10.71
N ILE A 19 -11.50 1.88 10.43
CA ILE A 19 -10.91 1.93 9.10
C ILE A 19 -9.67 1.03 9.06
N VAL A 20 -9.45 0.34 7.94
CA VAL A 20 -8.22 -0.41 7.66
C VAL A 20 -7.56 0.18 6.43
N VAL A 21 -6.28 0.52 6.53
CA VAL A 21 -5.43 0.82 5.37
C VAL A 21 -4.60 -0.41 5.01
N TYR A 22 -4.34 -0.60 3.72
CA TYR A 22 -3.54 -1.72 3.24
C TYR A 22 -2.87 -1.38 1.91
N LEU A 23 -1.86 -2.17 1.55
CA LEU A 23 -1.13 -2.04 0.30
C LEU A 23 -1.69 -3.05 -0.71
N SER A 24 -1.95 -2.61 -1.93
CA SER A 24 -2.52 -3.44 -2.99
C SER A 24 -1.55 -3.50 -4.18
N TYR A 25 -1.03 -4.70 -4.46
CA TYR A 25 -0.12 -4.98 -5.56
C TYR A 25 -0.88 -5.33 -6.85
N PRO A 26 -0.26 -5.16 -8.04
CA PRO A 26 -0.81 -5.66 -9.29
C PRO A 26 -1.15 -7.16 -9.22
N ALA A 27 -2.15 -7.56 -10.01
CA ALA A 27 -2.55 -8.96 -10.17
C ALA A 27 -1.36 -9.87 -10.50
N GLY A 28 -1.33 -11.07 -9.92
CA GLY A 28 -0.26 -12.04 -10.14
C GLY A 28 1.07 -11.71 -9.48
N THR A 29 1.14 -10.70 -8.60
CA THR A 29 2.34 -10.47 -7.78
C THR A 29 2.52 -11.62 -6.79
N GLU A 30 3.67 -12.29 -6.84
CA GLU A 30 4.04 -13.32 -5.87
C GLU A 30 4.73 -12.68 -4.65
N GLY A 31 4.27 -13.04 -3.45
CA GLY A 31 4.75 -12.42 -2.21
C GLY A 31 4.43 -10.92 -2.13
N HIS A 32 5.34 -10.15 -1.55
CA HIS A 32 5.20 -8.70 -1.36
C HIS A 32 6.52 -7.95 -1.67
N PRO A 33 7.01 -7.96 -2.93
CA PRO A 33 8.33 -7.41 -3.28
C PRO A 33 8.39 -5.88 -3.16
N SER A 34 9.61 -5.31 -3.14
CA SER A 34 9.81 -3.86 -3.34
C SER A 34 9.64 -3.46 -4.81
N ASP A 35 9.67 -2.14 -5.06
CA ASP A 35 9.78 -1.52 -6.39
C ASP A 35 8.70 -1.96 -7.39
N ARG A 36 7.45 -2.03 -6.91
CA ARG A 36 6.26 -2.30 -7.73
C ARG A 36 5.34 -1.09 -7.81
N PRO A 37 4.52 -0.96 -8.88
CA PRO A 37 3.49 0.06 -8.98
C PRO A 37 2.29 -0.32 -8.10
N VAL A 38 2.43 -0.06 -6.81
CA VAL A 38 1.46 -0.39 -5.77
C VAL A 38 0.42 0.71 -5.62
N GLU A 39 -0.71 0.34 -5.02
CA GLU A 39 -1.74 1.26 -4.59
C GLU A 39 -1.92 1.17 -3.09
N LEU A 40 -2.23 2.29 -2.46
CA LEU A 40 -2.61 2.36 -1.06
C LEU A 40 -4.12 2.53 -1.00
N HIS A 41 -4.79 1.66 -0.25
CA HIS A 41 -6.25 1.63 -0.15
C HIS A 41 -6.69 1.76 1.30
N ALA A 42 -7.93 2.20 1.47
CA ALA A 42 -8.65 2.16 2.73
C ALA A 42 -10.02 1.51 2.55
N MET A 43 -10.55 0.95 3.64
CA MET A 43 -11.90 0.38 3.72
C MET A 43 -12.40 0.41 5.16
N ALA A 44 -13.72 0.26 5.34
CA ALA A 44 -14.27 0.00 6.67
C ALA A 44 -13.71 -1.31 7.24
N ALA A 45 -13.39 -1.34 8.54
CA ALA A 45 -12.87 -2.52 9.22
C ALA A 45 -13.85 -3.69 9.22
N THR A 46 -15.14 -3.41 9.07
CA THR A 46 -16.22 -4.40 8.93
C THR A 46 -16.26 -5.07 7.56
N GLY A 47 -15.40 -4.67 6.60
CA GLY A 47 -15.49 -5.12 5.22
C GLY A 47 -16.20 -4.12 4.30
N GLY A 48 -16.30 -4.48 3.02
CA GLY A 48 -17.01 -3.70 2.01
C GLY A 48 -16.09 -3.08 0.96
N THR A 49 -16.63 -2.11 0.22
CA THR A 49 -15.94 -1.43 -0.86
C THR A 49 -14.74 -0.64 -0.34
N SER A 50 -13.57 -0.92 -0.90
CA SER A 50 -12.37 -0.11 -0.67
C SER A 50 -12.30 1.08 -1.61
N TRP A 51 -11.54 2.09 -1.22
CA TRP A 51 -11.20 3.23 -2.06
C TRP A 51 -9.69 3.48 -2.07
N LYS A 52 -9.20 3.90 -3.23
CA LYS A 52 -7.79 4.21 -3.44
C LYS A 52 -7.44 5.56 -2.83
N LEU A 53 -6.40 5.59 -2.00
CA LEU A 53 -5.82 6.78 -1.42
C LEU A 53 -4.69 7.35 -2.28
N ALA A 54 -3.82 6.46 -2.79
CA ALA A 54 -2.66 6.85 -3.60
C ALA A 54 -2.17 5.69 -4.48
N GLN A 55 -1.37 6.03 -5.50
CA GLN A 55 -0.68 5.07 -6.37
C GLN A 55 0.75 5.56 -6.62
N PHE A 56 1.73 4.69 -6.43
CA PHE A 56 3.15 5.04 -6.47
C PHE A 56 4.04 3.80 -6.64
N TRP A 57 5.33 4.02 -6.90
CA TRP A 57 6.34 2.97 -6.82
C TRP A 57 6.70 2.71 -5.35
N GLY A 58 6.56 1.46 -4.90
CA GLY A 58 6.67 1.09 -3.49
C GLY A 58 6.68 -0.42 -3.32
N GLY A 59 6.21 -0.93 -2.18
CA GLY A 59 6.08 -2.35 -1.92
C GLY A 59 6.56 -2.73 -0.53
N GLN A 60 7.39 -3.77 -0.42
CA GLN A 60 8.11 -4.06 0.82
C GLN A 60 8.86 -2.82 1.28
N GLY A 61 8.59 -2.37 2.50
CA GLY A 61 9.09 -1.17 3.17
C GLY A 61 8.09 -0.01 3.24
N THR A 62 6.99 -0.04 2.46
CA THR A 62 6.02 1.08 2.39
C THR A 62 5.21 1.27 3.67
N ILE A 63 4.58 0.20 4.19
CA ILE A 63 3.74 0.20 5.41
C ILE A 63 3.86 -1.15 6.16
N ASN A 64 5.06 -1.71 6.34
CA ASN A 64 5.18 -3.05 6.95
C ASN A 64 4.73 -3.12 8.41
N VAL A 65 4.84 -2.01 9.12
CA VAL A 65 4.44 -1.86 10.51
C VAL A 65 3.35 -0.82 10.57
N ASN A 66 2.42 -0.96 11.53
CA ASN A 66 1.37 0.02 11.72
C ASN A 66 1.99 1.40 11.96
N SER A 67 1.59 2.36 11.14
CA SER A 67 2.14 3.71 11.08
C SER A 67 1.07 4.79 11.31
N TRP A 68 -0.08 4.42 11.89
CA TRP A 68 -1.11 5.36 12.30
C TRP A 68 -0.61 6.28 13.42
N ALA A 69 -0.98 7.55 13.33
CA ALA A 69 -0.91 8.48 14.45
C ALA A 69 -1.84 7.98 15.57
N PRO A 70 -1.51 8.21 16.86
CA PRO A 70 -2.34 7.76 17.98
C PRO A 70 -3.77 8.30 17.97
N ASP A 71 -3.98 9.46 17.33
CA ASP A 71 -5.30 10.09 17.18
C ASP A 71 -6.13 9.52 16.02
N GLY A 72 -5.58 8.59 15.24
CA GLY A 72 -6.24 7.95 14.10
C GLY A 72 -6.56 8.86 12.92
N ARG A 73 -6.05 10.10 12.90
CA ARG A 73 -6.36 11.06 11.82
C ARG A 73 -5.40 10.99 10.64
N HIS A 74 -4.20 10.46 10.86
CA HIS A 74 -3.15 10.39 9.85
C HIS A 74 -2.38 9.08 10.00
N PHE A 75 -1.74 8.65 8.92
CA PHE A 75 -0.75 7.58 8.96
C PHE A 75 0.38 7.89 8.00
N ALA A 76 1.57 7.35 8.26
CA ALA A 76 2.74 7.54 7.41
C ALA A 76 2.93 6.38 6.43
N TYR A 77 3.45 6.66 5.23
CA TYR A 77 3.87 5.64 4.27
C TYR A 77 5.13 6.10 3.53
N VAL A 78 5.89 5.13 2.99
CA VAL A 78 7.08 5.40 2.18
C VAL A 78 6.81 5.06 0.71
N ALA A 79 7.02 6.03 -0.17
CA ALA A 79 7.07 5.84 -1.61
C ALA A 79 8.52 5.90 -2.10
N TYR A 80 8.86 5.05 -3.05
CA TYR A 80 10.16 5.04 -3.70
C TYR A 80 10.08 5.89 -4.96
N PRO A 81 10.80 7.02 -5.07
CA PRO A 81 11.05 7.58 -6.38
C PRO A 81 11.93 6.57 -7.13
N LEU A 82 11.42 5.99 -8.21
CA LEU A 82 12.31 5.52 -9.25
C LEU A 82 12.98 6.78 -9.82
N ALA A 83 14.16 7.13 -9.31
CA ALA A 83 15.04 8.05 -10.01
C ALA A 83 15.19 7.54 -11.45
N GLU A 84 15.31 8.44 -12.43
CA GLU A 84 15.41 8.15 -13.87
C GLU A 84 16.61 7.28 -14.30
N GLN A 85 17.16 6.41 -13.45
CA GLN A 85 18.34 5.59 -13.72
C GLN A 85 18.08 4.40 -14.67
N THR A 86 16.84 4.16 -15.11
CA THR A 86 16.55 3.15 -16.16
C THR A 86 16.61 3.72 -17.58
N MET A 87 16.79 5.03 -17.78
CA MET A 87 16.93 5.62 -19.13
C MET A 87 18.38 5.91 -19.57
N ARG A 88 19.40 5.57 -18.78
CA ARG A 88 20.79 5.51 -19.26
C ARG A 88 21.19 4.07 -19.55
N ALA A 89 20.88 3.61 -20.75
CA ALA A 89 21.59 2.48 -21.33
C ALA A 89 23.09 2.83 -21.45
N PRO A 90 24.03 1.96 -21.08
CA PRO A 90 25.41 2.11 -21.49
C PRO A 90 25.52 1.85 -23.00
N SER A 91 26.32 2.72 -23.65
CA SER A 91 26.71 2.75 -25.06
C SER A 91 27.28 1.44 -25.58
#